data_AF-A0A499UY89-F1
#
_entry.id   AF-A0A499UY89-F1
#
_cell.length_a   1.000
_cell.length_b   1.000
_cell.length_c   1.000
_cell.angle_alpha   90.00
_cell.angle_beta   90.00
_cell.angle_gamma   90.00
#
_symmetry.space_group_name_H-M   'P 1'
#
loop_
_entity.id
_entity.type
_entity.pdbx_description
1 polymer ?
#
loop_
_entity_poly.entity_id
_entity_poly.type
_entity_poly.pdbx_seq_one_letter_code
_entity_poly.pdbx_strand_id
1 'polypeptide(L)'
;MTQDQGATGVSAATVFGIDIGGSGIKGAPVDLDRGELAEERHKVLTPHPSTPEAVLDGVVEVVRHFDWSGRPVGVTFPGVVKNGVTLTAANVDKSWVGTDLASQLGERLDCPSRC
;
A
#
# COMPACT_ATOMS: atom_id res chain seq x y z
N MET A 1 -19.93 34.97 -28.74
CA MET A 1 -21.08 34.30 -28.11
C MET A 1 -21.13 32.94 -28.77
N THR A 2 -20.71 31.85 -28.15
CA THR A 2 -21.08 31.39 -26.81
C THR A 2 -19.88 30.68 -26.19
N GLN A 3 -19.50 31.07 -24.97
CA GLN A 3 -18.69 30.22 -24.09
C GLN A 3 -19.64 29.16 -23.54
N ASP A 4 -19.19 27.91 -23.48
CA ASP A 4 -19.69 27.01 -22.44
C ASP A 4 -18.51 26.33 -21.78
N GLN A 5 -18.44 26.54 -20.47
CA GLN A 5 -17.43 26.02 -19.56
C GLN A 5 -18.02 24.74 -18.95
N GLY A 6 -17.32 23.62 -19.03
CA GLY A 6 -17.76 22.33 -18.47
C GLY A 6 -16.69 21.70 -17.60
N ALA A 7 -16.52 22.23 -16.40
CA ALA A 7 -15.86 21.65 -15.21
C ALA A 7 -14.48 20.97 -15.40
N THR A 8 -13.43 21.73 -15.10
CA THR A 8 -12.26 21.19 -14.40
C THR A 8 -12.72 20.72 -13.01
N GLY A 9 -13.29 19.51 -12.94
CA GLY A 9 -13.64 18.86 -11.68
C GLY A 9 -12.37 18.55 -10.90
N VAL A 10 -12.40 18.78 -9.60
CA VAL A 10 -11.34 18.47 -8.64
C VAL A 10 -10.78 17.07 -8.96
N SER A 11 -9.45 16.96 -9.08
CA SER A 11 -8.76 15.67 -9.19
C SER A 11 -9.30 14.77 -8.08
N ALA A 12 -9.99 13.68 -8.43
CA ALA A 12 -10.42 12.69 -7.45
C ALA A 12 -9.21 12.33 -6.59
N ALA A 13 -9.34 12.46 -5.27
CA ALA A 13 -8.24 12.16 -4.36
C ALA A 13 -8.08 10.63 -4.28
N THR A 14 -7.47 10.03 -5.29
CA THR A 14 -7.19 8.59 -5.30
C THR A 14 -5.94 8.31 -4.50
N VAL A 15 -6.03 7.35 -3.57
CA VAL A 15 -4.89 6.82 -2.81
C VAL A 15 -4.79 5.31 -3.02
N PHE A 16 -3.70 4.69 -2.62
CA PHE A 16 -3.58 3.23 -2.68
C PHE A 16 -3.66 2.62 -1.29
N GLY A 17 -4.51 1.62 -1.12
CA GLY A 17 -4.64 0.86 0.13
C GLY A 17 -4.00 -0.52 0.03
N ILE A 18 -3.26 -0.91 1.06
CA ILE A 18 -2.70 -2.25 1.26
C ILE A 18 -3.22 -2.84 2.56
N ASP A 19 -3.61 -4.12 2.52
CA ASP A 19 -3.99 -4.93 3.67
C ASP A 19 -3.09 -6.16 3.80
N ILE A 20 -2.20 -6.17 4.80
CA ILE A 20 -1.30 -7.30 5.08
C ILE A 20 -2.02 -8.27 6.02
N GLY A 21 -2.48 -9.40 5.48
CA GLY A 21 -3.08 -10.49 6.25
C GLY A 21 -2.13 -11.67 6.48
N GLY A 22 -2.54 -12.62 7.33
CA GLY A 22 -1.78 -13.86 7.56
C GLY A 22 -1.82 -14.86 6.39
N SER A 23 -2.81 -14.76 5.50
CA SER A 23 -3.03 -15.67 4.36
C SER A 23 -3.01 -14.99 3.00
N GLY A 24 -2.79 -13.68 2.98
CA GLY A 24 -2.59 -12.92 1.76
C GLY A 24 -2.41 -11.44 2.02
N ILE A 25 -1.73 -10.81 1.06
CA ILE A 25 -1.52 -9.37 1.00
C ILE A 25 -2.42 -8.86 -0.12
N LYS A 26 -3.24 -7.87 0.17
CA LYS A 26 -4.23 -7.33 -0.78
C LYS A 26 -4.00 -5.85 -0.99
N GLY A 27 -4.37 -5.33 -2.14
CA GLY A 27 -4.38 -3.89 -2.37
C GLY A 27 -5.21 -3.46 -3.57
N ALA A 28 -5.54 -2.17 -3.58
CA ALA A 28 -6.30 -1.52 -4.64
C ALA A 28 -6.16 0.02 -4.52
N PRO A 29 -6.33 0.75 -5.62
CA PRO A 29 -6.64 2.17 -5.58
C PRO A 29 -8.01 2.42 -4.92
N VAL A 30 -8.12 3.51 -4.16
CA VAL A 30 -9.29 3.92 -3.38
C VAL A 30 -9.66 5.34 -3.77
N ASP A 31 -10.92 5.56 -4.14
CA ASP A 31 -11.49 6.88 -4.34
C ASP A 31 -11.96 7.43 -2.98
N LEU A 32 -11.27 8.45 -2.47
CA LEU A 32 -11.58 9.04 -1.16
C LEU A 32 -12.84 9.91 -1.17
N ASP A 33 -13.24 10.44 -2.32
CA ASP A 33 -14.45 11.26 -2.42
C ASP A 33 -15.70 10.38 -2.35
N ARG A 34 -15.64 9.21 -2.98
CA ARG A 34 -16.71 8.20 -2.95
C ARG A 34 -16.64 7.25 -1.76
N GLY A 35 -15.45 7.08 -1.18
CA GLY A 35 -15.20 6.09 -0.12
C GLY A 35 -15.25 4.65 -0.61
N GLU A 36 -14.90 4.41 -1.87
CA GLU A 36 -15.01 3.12 -2.55
C GLU A 36 -13.67 2.71 -3.18
N LEU A 37 -13.50 1.41 -3.47
CA LEU A 37 -12.38 0.98 -4.31
C LEU A 37 -12.58 1.52 -5.72
N ALA A 38 -11.54 2.13 -6.29
CA ALA A 38 -11.58 2.62 -7.68
C ALA A 38 -11.41 1.47 -8.68
N GLU A 39 -10.78 0.36 -8.27
CA GLU A 39 -10.60 -0.86 -9.04
C GLU A 39 -10.75 -2.11 -8.16
N GLU A 40 -10.92 -3.29 -8.78
CA GLU A 40 -10.95 -4.54 -8.02
C GLU A 40 -9.60 -4.80 -7.34
N ARG A 41 -9.65 -5.34 -6.11
CA ARG A 41 -8.44 -5.65 -5.35
C ARG A 41 -7.61 -6.76 -5.99
N HIS A 42 -6.30 -6.56 -6.02
CA HIS A 42 -5.33 -7.60 -6.31
C HIS A 42 -4.89 -8.29 -5.01
N LYS A 43 -4.60 -9.58 -5.08
CA LYS A 43 -4.16 -10.38 -3.92
C LYS A 43 -2.99 -11.27 -4.30
N VAL A 44 -1.92 -11.20 -3.52
CA VAL A 44 -0.85 -12.20 -3.50
C VAL A 44 -0.91 -13.02 -2.21
N LEU A 45 -0.28 -14.19 -2.20
CA LEU A 45 -0.20 -15.03 -1.00
C LEU A 45 0.83 -14.44 -0.02
N THR A 46 0.52 -14.49 1.27
CA THR A 46 1.52 -14.15 2.29
C THR A 46 2.61 -15.21 2.25
N PRO A 47 3.89 -14.82 2.17
CA PRO A 47 4.98 -15.78 2.10
C PRO A 47 5.11 -16.57 3.40
N HIS A 48 5.71 -17.75 3.28
CA HIS A 48 6.06 -18.62 4.40
C HIS A 48 7.54 -19.00 4.28
N PRO A 49 8.42 -18.54 5.20
CA PRO A 49 8.13 -17.69 6.37
C PRO A 49 7.69 -16.26 6.00
N SER A 50 6.92 -15.62 6.88
CA SER A 50 6.38 -14.26 6.68
C SER A 50 7.33 -13.18 7.20
N THR A 51 8.60 -13.23 6.77
CA THR A 51 9.63 -12.27 7.17
C THR A 51 9.32 -10.86 6.63
N PRO A 52 9.86 -9.79 7.25
CA PRO A 52 9.72 -8.42 6.77
C PRO A 52 10.01 -8.27 5.28
N GLU A 53 11.18 -8.73 4.83
CA GLU A 53 11.62 -8.59 3.45
C GLU A 53 10.66 -9.27 2.47
N ALA A 54 10.29 -10.53 2.74
CA ALA A 54 9.44 -11.31 1.84
C ALA A 54 8.02 -10.73 1.75
N VAL A 55 7.46 -10.27 2.87
CA VAL A 55 6.13 -9.64 2.88
C VAL A 55 6.17 -8.28 2.19
N LEU A 56 7.22 -7.48 2.41
CA LEU A 56 7.40 -6.20 1.74
C LEU A 56 7.56 -6.37 0.22
N ASP A 57 8.22 -7.42 -0.25
CA ASP A 57 8.27 -7.77 -1.68
C ASP A 57 6.86 -8.05 -2.22
N GLY A 58 6.04 -8.80 -1.48
CA GLY A 58 4.64 -9.04 -1.84
C GLY A 58 3.80 -7.75 -1.89
N VAL A 59 4.03 -6.80 -0.99
CA VAL A 59 3.40 -5.47 -1.05
C VAL A 59 3.80 -4.73 -2.33
N VAL A 60 5.10 -4.73 -2.68
CA VAL A 60 5.60 -4.10 -3.90
C VAL A 60 4.99 -4.73 -5.15
N GLU A 61 4.85 -6.05 -5.19
CA GLU A 61 4.18 -6.77 -6.27
C GLU A 61 2.73 -6.29 -6.45
N VAL A 62 1.98 -6.20 -5.35
CA VAL A 62 0.59 -5.71 -5.37
C VAL A 62 0.52 -4.26 -5.87
N VAL A 63 1.41 -3.37 -5.44
CA VAL A 63 1.41 -1.97 -5.91
C VAL A 63 1.78 -1.89 -7.39
N ARG A 64 2.80 -2.63 -7.83
CA ARG A 64 3.25 -2.67 -9.23
C ARG A 64 2.21 -3.28 -10.17
N HIS A 65 1.35 -4.17 -9.69
CA HIS A 65 0.26 -4.73 -10.49
C HIS A 65 -0.65 -3.66 -11.10
N PHE A 66 -0.84 -2.53 -10.40
CA PHE A 66 -1.68 -1.41 -10.85
C PHE A 66 -0.87 -0.28 -11.51
N ASP A 67 0.43 -0.49 -11.78
CA ASP A 67 1.36 0.56 -12.22
C ASP A 67 1.25 1.85 -11.37
N TRP A 68 0.96 1.68 -10.08
CA TRP A 68 0.60 2.79 -9.21
C TRP A 68 1.81 3.65 -8.87
N SER A 69 1.79 4.90 -9.33
CA SER A 69 2.81 5.91 -9.04
C SER A 69 2.32 7.03 -8.12
N GLY A 70 1.04 7.01 -7.72
CA GLY A 70 0.46 8.03 -6.85
C GLY A 70 1.00 7.95 -5.42
N ARG A 71 0.95 9.07 -4.69
CA ARG A 71 1.27 9.12 -3.26
C ARG A 71 0.10 9.79 -2.53
N PRO A 72 -0.27 9.33 -1.32
CA PRO A 72 0.37 8.29 -0.50
C PRO A 72 -0.11 6.83 -0.77
N VAL A 73 0.60 5.86 -0.19
CA VAL A 73 0.18 4.45 -0.06
C VAL A 73 -0.10 4.17 1.43
N GLY A 74 -1.34 3.83 1.77
CA GLY A 74 -1.74 3.43 3.12
C GLY A 74 -1.64 1.92 3.30
N VAL A 75 -1.13 1.48 4.46
CA VAL A 75 -0.83 0.05 4.73
C VAL A 75 -1.36 -0.34 6.10
N THR A 76 -2.11 -1.44 6.16
CA THR A 76 -2.44 -2.12 7.42
C THR A 76 -1.42 -3.22 7.69
N PHE A 77 -1.20 -3.51 8.98
CA PHE A 77 -0.29 -4.55 9.43
C PHE A 77 -0.95 -5.33 10.59
N PRO A 78 -0.79 -6.68 10.67
CA PRO A 78 -1.44 -7.50 11.68
C PRO A 78 -0.66 -7.49 13.01
N GLY A 79 -0.47 -6.30 13.56
CA GLY A 79 0.28 -6.02 14.78
C GLY A 79 0.22 -4.54 15.14
N VAL A 80 0.82 -4.18 16.28
CA VAL A 80 0.91 -2.78 16.70
C VAL A 80 2.03 -2.11 15.90
N VAL A 81 1.72 -1.00 15.26
CA VAL A 81 2.70 -0.12 14.61
C VAL A 81 2.65 1.24 15.30
N LYS A 82 3.82 1.77 15.67
CA LYS A 82 3.96 3.10 16.26
C LYS A 82 5.10 3.83 15.58
N ASN A 83 4.83 5.02 15.04
CA ASN A 83 5.81 5.83 14.31
C ASN A 83 6.51 5.04 13.19
N GLY A 84 5.76 4.22 12.45
CA GLY A 84 6.31 3.38 11.37
C GLY A 84 6.99 2.09 11.82
N VAL A 85 7.26 1.91 13.12
CA VAL A 85 7.95 0.73 13.66
C VAL A 85 6.94 -0.28 14.20
N THR A 86 7.10 -1.54 13.83
CA THR A 86 6.29 -2.66 14.30
C THR A 86 6.72 -3.10 15.71
N LEU A 87 5.77 -3.16 16.64
CA LEU A 87 6.00 -3.46 18.05
C LEU A 87 5.52 -4.86 18.45
N THR A 88 4.59 -5.44 17.69
CA THR A 88 4.10 -6.80 17.94
C THR A 88 3.97 -7.59 16.65
N ALA A 89 4.12 -8.92 16.75
CA ALA A 89 4.07 -9.85 15.63
C ALA A 89 3.39 -11.14 16.08
N ALA A 90 2.08 -11.10 16.32
CA ALA A 90 1.35 -12.26 16.85
C ALA A 90 1.22 -13.38 15.80
N ASN A 91 0.80 -13.00 14.58
CA ASN A 91 0.41 -13.91 13.51
C ASN A 91 1.33 -13.87 12.28
N VAL A 92 2.47 -13.19 12.41
CA VAL A 92 3.54 -13.10 11.39
C VAL A 92 4.88 -13.41 12.05
N ASP A 93 5.94 -13.49 11.25
CA ASP A 93 7.28 -13.81 11.75
C ASP A 93 7.74 -12.85 12.87
N LYS A 94 8.46 -13.37 13.87
CA LYS A 94 8.88 -12.57 15.04
C LYS A 94 9.93 -11.51 14.70
N SER A 95 10.65 -11.68 13.58
CA SER A 95 11.61 -10.69 13.06
C SER A 95 10.96 -9.34 12.75
N TRP A 96 9.64 -9.26 12.66
CA TRP A 96 8.92 -7.99 12.57
C TRP A 96 9.07 -7.10 13.80
N VAL A 97 9.29 -7.61 15.00
CA VAL A 97 9.39 -6.73 16.19
C VAL A 97 10.64 -5.85 16.07
N GLY A 98 10.45 -4.53 16.04
CA GLY A 98 11.51 -3.54 15.87
C GLY A 98 11.83 -3.18 14.41
N THR A 99 11.13 -3.76 13.44
CA THR A 99 11.29 -3.39 12.02
C THR A 99 10.67 -2.01 11.74
N ASP A 100 11.41 -1.14 11.04
CA ASP A 100 10.86 0.10 10.49
C ASP A 100 10.11 -0.18 9.18
N LEU A 101 8.83 -0.54 9.32
CA LEU A 101 7.95 -0.88 8.20
C LEU A 101 7.80 0.30 7.24
N ALA A 102 7.63 1.52 7.77
CA ALA A 102 7.35 2.69 6.95
C ALA A 102 8.55 3.07 6.08
N SER A 103 9.76 3.15 6.67
CA SER A 103 10.97 3.52 5.92
C SER A 103 11.33 2.45 4.89
N GLN A 104 11.35 1.17 5.27
CA GLN A 104 11.71 0.09 4.33
C GLN A 104 10.72 -0.01 3.16
N LEU A 105 9.43 0.16 3.40
CA LEU A 105 8.45 0.14 2.33
C LEU A 105 8.56 1.40 1.44
N GLY A 106 8.80 2.57 2.06
CA GLY A 106 9.09 3.81 1.34
C GLY A 106 10.23 3.61 0.34
N GLU A 107 11.39 3.16 0.82
CA GLU A 107 12.58 2.88 -0.01
C GLU A 107 12.29 1.91 -1.16
N ARG A 108 11.50 0.86 -0.91
CA ARG A 108 11.17 -0.15 -1.93
C ARG A 108 10.21 0.37 -3.00
N LEU A 109 9.27 1.22 -2.61
CA LEU A 109 8.31 1.83 -3.54
C LEU A 109 8.88 3.07 -4.24
N ASP A 110 9.85 3.76 -3.65
CA ASP A 110 10.55 4.94 -4.20
C ASP A 110 11.65 4.57 -5.23
N CYS A 111 11.56 3.42 -5.89
CA CYS A 111 12.60 2.95 -6.81
C CYS A 111 12.89 3.99 -7.94
N PRO A 112 14.17 4.25 -8.25
CA PRO A 112 14.72 5.59 -8.49
C PRO A 112 14.71 6.02 -9.97
N SER A 113 13.56 6.04 -10.64
CA SER A 113 13.44 6.66 -11.98
C SER A 113 13.36 8.20 -11.93
N ARG A 114 14.13 8.80 -11.01
CA ARG A 114 14.65 10.18 -11.10
C ARG A 114 16.14 10.14 -10.78
N CYS A 115 16.92 9.74 -11.78
CA CYS A 115 18.14 10.45 -12.13
C CYS A 115 17.76 11.59 -13.10
#